data_AF-B4EF48-F1
#
_entry.id   AF-B4EF48-F1
#
_cell.length_a   1.000
_cell.length_b   1.000
_cell.length_c   1.000
_cell.angle_alpha   90.00
_cell.angle_beta   90.00
_cell.angle_gamma   90.00
#
_symmetry.space_group_name_H-M   'P 1'
#
loop_
_entity.id
_entity.type
_entity.pdbx_description
1 polymer ?
#
loop_
_entity_poly.entity_id
_entity_poly.type
_entity_poly.pdbx_seq_one_letter_code
_entity_poly.pdbx_strand_id
1 'polypeptide(L)'
;MSGAAALLGAHPETVRLKARAGMLPGRKVGKRWIFSIMALQRYLAGDWLPRAAQADQHEETHPCRSTNEKPARTGNTSCTPLAAERRYREALAPATKRRPRNSTTG
;
A
#
# COMPACT_ATOMS: atom_id res chain seq x y z
N MET A 1 -21.50 -6.26 28.08
CA MET A 1 -20.74 -5.27 27.30
C MET A 1 -21.07 -5.45 25.83
N SER A 2 -21.93 -4.59 25.27
CA SER A 2 -22.38 -4.69 23.87
C SER A 2 -21.32 -4.10 22.95
N GLY A 3 -20.68 -4.93 22.12
CA GLY A 3 -19.68 -4.49 21.14
C GLY A 3 -20.33 -4.11 19.79
N ALA A 4 -19.57 -3.54 18.87
CA ALA A 4 -20.03 -3.20 17.52
C ALA A 4 -20.73 -4.37 16.78
N ALA A 5 -20.28 -5.60 17.04
CA ALA A 5 -20.88 -6.83 16.55
C ALA A 5 -22.35 -7.01 17.00
N ALA A 6 -22.62 -6.79 18.28
CA ALA A 6 -23.97 -6.88 18.83
C ALA A 6 -24.87 -5.76 18.31
N LEU A 7 -24.32 -4.55 18.15
CA LEU A 7 -25.07 -3.40 17.60
C LEU A 7 -25.43 -3.61 16.12
N LEU A 8 -24.53 -4.21 15.33
CA LEU A 8 -24.75 -4.50 13.91
C LEU A 8 -25.47 -5.85 13.67
N GLY A 9 -25.73 -6.64 14.71
CA GLY A 9 -26.26 -7.99 14.57
C GLY A 9 -25.37 -8.93 13.74
N ALA A 10 -24.06 -8.69 13.72
CA ALA A 10 -23.10 -9.39 12.86
C ALA A 10 -22.02 -10.10 13.67
N HIS A 11 -21.44 -11.16 13.10
CA HIS A 11 -20.31 -11.84 13.71
C HIS A 11 -19.10 -10.89 13.85
N PRO A 12 -18.37 -10.90 14.99
CA PRO A 12 -17.25 -9.98 15.22
C PRO A 12 -16.15 -10.07 14.15
N GLU A 13 -15.96 -11.22 13.53
CA GLU A 13 -15.01 -11.39 12.42
C GLU A 13 -15.46 -10.64 11.16
N THR A 14 -16.75 -10.71 10.81
CA THR A 14 -17.32 -9.96 9.68
C THR A 14 -17.16 -8.45 9.89
N VAL A 15 -17.36 -7.99 11.13
CA VAL A 15 -17.14 -6.58 11.49
C VAL A 15 -15.68 -6.18 11.29
N ARG A 16 -14.72 -7.03 11.68
CA ARG A 16 -13.28 -6.79 11.45
C ARG A 16 -12.94 -6.75 9.96
N LEU A 17 -13.47 -7.67 9.16
CA LEU A 17 -13.24 -7.72 7.71
C LEU A 17 -13.79 -6.46 7.03
N LYS A 18 -15.03 -6.07 7.36
CA LYS A 18 -15.64 -4.84 6.83
C LYS A 18 -14.90 -3.57 7.29
N ALA A 19 -14.40 -3.54 8.51
CA ALA A 19 -13.59 -2.43 9.01
C ALA A 19 -12.23 -2.34 8.30
N ARG A 20 -11.57 -3.48 8.05
CA ARG A 20 -10.33 -3.55 7.26
C ARG A 20 -10.55 -3.09 5.82
N ALA A 21 -11.70 -3.41 5.23
CA ALA A 21 -12.09 -2.96 3.90
C ALA A 21 -12.52 -1.48 3.83
N GLY A 22 -12.56 -0.75 4.96
CA GLY A 22 -13.00 0.65 5.01
C GLY A 22 -14.52 0.83 4.84
N MET A 23 -15.29 -0.26 4.85
CA MET A 23 -16.75 -0.24 4.72
C MET A 23 -17.46 0.12 6.04
N LEU A 24 -16.80 -0.10 7.17
CA LEU A 24 -17.33 0.29 8.48
C LEU A 24 -16.54 1.46 9.07
N PRO A 25 -17.21 2.32 9.87
CA PRO A 25 -16.59 3.41 10.59
C PRO A 25 -15.78 2.91 11.80
N GLY A 26 -14.68 2.21 11.52
CA GLY A 26 -13.76 1.66 12.51
C GLY A 26 -12.35 2.20 12.34
N ARG A 27 -11.64 2.37 13.46
CA ARG A 27 -10.21 2.66 13.48
C ARG A 27 -9.47 1.52 14.16
N LYS A 28 -8.35 1.10 13.57
CA LYS A 28 -7.41 0.19 14.23
C LYS A 28 -6.57 0.97 15.22
N VAL A 29 -6.67 0.62 16.50
CA VAL A 29 -5.89 1.22 17.59
C VAL A 29 -5.06 0.10 18.23
N GLY A 30 -3.76 0.09 17.93
CA GLY A 30 -2.87 -1.01 18.29
C GLY A 30 -3.35 -2.35 17.72
N LYS A 31 -3.63 -3.32 18.61
CA LYS A 31 -4.09 -4.68 18.23
C LYS A 31 -5.62 -4.81 18.17
N ARG A 32 -6.40 -3.77 18.50
CA ARG A 32 -7.87 -3.82 18.60
C ARG A 32 -8.51 -2.86 17.61
N TRP A 33 -9.67 -3.26 17.09
CA TRP A 33 -10.54 -2.36 16.32
C TRP A 33 -11.47 -1.62 17.28
N ILE A 34 -11.50 -0.30 17.16
CA ILE A 34 -12.36 0.58 17.95
C ILE A 34 -13.38 1.20 17.02
N PHE A 35 -14.63 1.22 17.48
CA PHE A 35 -15.77 1.77 16.75
C PHE A 35 -16.44 2.84 17.61
N SER A 36 -16.78 3.96 17.00
CA SER A 36 -17.62 4.96 17.66
C SER A 36 -19.09 4.57 17.50
N ILE A 37 -19.85 4.57 18.60
CA ILE A 37 -21.28 4.27 18.58
C ILE A 37 -22.02 5.25 17.66
N MET A 38 -21.71 6.55 17.76
CA MET A 38 -22.33 7.56 16.90
C MET A 38 -22.00 7.34 15.43
N ALA A 39 -20.79 6.89 15.11
CA ALA A 39 -20.41 6.62 13.73
C ALA A 39 -21.12 5.38 13.19
N LEU A 40 -21.31 4.33 14.01
CA LEU A 40 -22.14 3.19 13.66
C LEU A 40 -23.60 3.57 13.45
N GLN A 41 -24.15 4.47 14.27
CA GLN A 41 -25.51 5.00 14.07
C GLN A 41 -25.63 5.76 12.75
N ARG A 42 -24.65 6.61 12.39
CA ARG A 42 -24.61 7.29 11.08
C ARG A 42 -24.49 6.30 9.92
N TYR A 43 -23.73 5.23 10.09
CA TYR A 43 -23.64 4.14 9.12
C TYR A 43 -25.01 3.46 8.91
N LEU A 44 -25.73 3.19 9.99
CA LEU A 44 -27.10 2.64 9.91
C LEU A 44 -28.09 3.64 9.28
N ALA A 45 -27.87 4.95 9.46
CA ALA A 45 -28.66 6.00 8.83
C ALA A 45 -28.37 6.17 7.32
N GLY A 46 -27.30 5.56 6.79
CA GLY A 46 -26.91 5.67 5.37
C GLY A 46 -25.94 6.82 5.06
N ASP A 47 -25.58 7.63 6.05
CA ASP A 47 -24.72 8.82 5.89
C ASP A 47 -23.21 8.49 5.92
N TRP A 48 -22.83 7.25 5.60
CA TRP A 48 -21.43 6.80 5.63
C TRP A 48 -20.87 6.59 4.24
N LEU A 49 -19.92 7.45 3.85
CA LEU A 49 -19.12 7.24 2.66
C LEU A 49 -17.89 6.38 3.01
N PRO A 50 -17.63 5.28 2.28
CA PRO A 50 -16.46 4.44 2.49
C PRO A 50 -15.15 5.24 2.44
N ARG A 51 -14.29 5.06 3.43
CA ARG A 51 -13.00 5.76 3.56
C ARG A 51 -11.92 5.18 2.65
N ALA A 52 -12.26 4.73 1.44
CA ALA A 52 -11.25 4.39 0.44
C ALA A 52 -10.44 5.63 0.00
N ALA A 53 -10.92 6.84 0.32
CA ALA A 53 -10.31 8.12 -0.05
C ALA A 53 -9.40 8.76 1.02
N GLN A 54 -9.24 8.18 2.21
CA GLN A 54 -8.32 8.72 3.23
C GLN A 54 -7.49 7.62 3.88
N ALA A 55 -6.77 6.88 3.03
CA ALA A 55 -5.57 6.16 3.41
C ALA A 55 -4.44 7.17 3.61
N ASP A 56 -4.57 7.97 4.68
CA ASP A 56 -3.44 8.71 5.20
C ASP A 56 -3.24 8.28 6.66
N GLN A 57 -2.00 7.87 6.90
CA GLN A 57 -1.35 7.58 8.18
C GLN A 57 -1.50 6.15 8.73
N HIS A 58 -0.41 5.41 8.50
CA HIS A 58 0.13 4.32 9.33
C HIS A 58 -0.16 2.87 8.91
N GLU A 59 0.03 2.56 7.63
CA GLU A 59 0.68 1.29 7.29
C GLU A 59 2.12 1.67 6.90
N GLU A 60 3.01 1.70 7.90
CA GLU A 60 4.44 1.74 7.62
C GLU A 60 4.75 0.48 6.82
N THR A 61 4.81 0.64 5.50
CA THR A 61 5.41 -0.34 4.61
C THR A 61 6.85 -0.46 5.08
N HIS A 62 7.12 -1.44 5.96
CA HIS A 62 8.49 -1.74 6.36
C HIS A 62 9.26 -2.03 5.06
N PRO A 63 10.30 -1.23 4.74
CA PRO A 63 11.06 -1.45 3.52
C PRO A 63 11.60 -2.88 3.53
N CYS A 64 11.40 -3.60 2.43
CA CYS A 64 11.95 -4.94 2.27
C CYS A 64 13.45 -4.88 2.52
N ARG A 65 13.94 -5.71 3.45
CA ARG A 65 15.36 -5.72 3.84
C ARG A 65 16.31 -6.10 2.69
N SER A 66 15.77 -6.71 1.63
CA SER A 66 16.49 -7.11 0.42
C SER A 66 16.65 -6.00 -0.62
N THR A 67 15.89 -4.92 -0.53
CA THR A 67 15.96 -3.81 -1.48
C THR A 67 16.64 -2.61 -0.83
N ASN A 68 17.86 -2.29 -1.23
CA ASN A 68 18.59 -1.11 -0.75
C ASN A 68 18.17 0.18 -1.48
N GLU A 69 17.05 0.14 -2.21
CA GLU A 69 16.58 1.27 -3.01
C GLU A 69 15.74 2.21 -2.15
N LYS A 70 16.18 3.47 -2.07
CA LYS A 70 15.47 4.53 -1.34
C LYS A 70 14.21 4.91 -2.12
N PRO A 71 12.99 4.79 -1.55
CA PRO A 71 11.79 5.24 -2.24
C PRO A 71 11.85 6.76 -2.43
N ALA A 72 11.61 7.21 -3.67
CA ALA A 72 11.58 8.64 -3.99
C ALA A 72 10.35 9.29 -3.34
N ARG A 73 10.57 10.39 -2.61
CA ARG A 73 9.54 11.06 -1.78
C ARG A 73 8.42 11.77 -2.57
N THR A 74 8.64 12.14 -3.84
CA THR A 74 7.65 12.90 -4.65
C THR A 74 7.84 12.65 -6.15
N GLY A 75 6.73 12.67 -6.90
CA GLY A 75 6.63 12.36 -8.32
C GLY A 75 7.39 13.30 -9.25
N ASN A 76 8.49 12.78 -9.75
CA ASN A 76 9.05 12.90 -11.10
C ASN A 76 10.42 12.24 -10.97
N THR A 77 10.39 10.91 -10.83
CA THR A 77 11.59 10.09 -10.91
C THR A 77 12.33 10.53 -12.16
N SER A 78 13.58 10.98 -12.02
CA SER A 78 14.48 11.27 -13.14
C SER A 78 14.71 10.05 -14.05
N CYS A 79 14.14 8.90 -13.69
CA CYS A 79 13.93 7.76 -14.57
C CYS A 79 12.65 7.95 -15.37
N THR A 80 12.82 8.48 -16.58
CA THR A 80 11.84 8.24 -17.65
C THR A 80 11.67 6.73 -17.84
N PRO A 81 10.51 6.26 -18.35
CA PRO A 81 10.28 4.83 -18.60
C PRO A 81 11.42 4.17 -19.39
N LEU A 82 11.99 4.92 -20.33
CA LEU A 82 13.12 4.51 -21.17
C LEU A 82 14.43 4.30 -20.37
N ALA A 83 14.68 5.14 -19.35
CA ALA A 83 15.81 4.97 -18.44
C ALA A 83 15.64 3.74 -17.53
N ALA A 84 14.40 3.44 -17.12
CA ALA A 84 14.11 2.22 -16.35
C ALA A 84 14.32 0.96 -17.21
N GLU A 85 13.81 0.94 -18.44
CA GLU A 85 14.00 -0.17 -19.38
C GLU A 85 15.49 -0.46 -19.66
N ARG A 86 16.30 0.60 -19.85
CA ARG A 86 17.74 0.46 -20.07
C ARG A 86 18.44 -0.22 -18.89
N ARG A 87 18.08 0.15 -17.65
CA ARG A 87 18.63 -0.46 -16.43
C ARG A 87 18.23 -1.93 -16.31
N TYR A 88 16.98 -2.27 -16.62
CA TYR A 88 16.55 -3.68 -16.63
C TYR A 88 17.33 -4.50 -17.66
N ARG A 89 17.49 -3.97 -18.88
CA ARG A 89 18.31 -4.64 -19.92
C ARG A 89 19.76 -4.80 -19.50
N GLU A 90 20.34 -3.83 -18.80
CA GLU A 90 21.71 -3.91 -18.30
C GLU A 90 21.88 -4.95 -17.19
N ALA A 91 20.96 -4.99 -16.22
CA ALA A 91 20.99 -5.94 -15.11
C ALA A 91 20.79 -7.39 -15.57
N LEU A 92 19.98 -7.59 -16.60
CA LEU A 92 19.73 -8.91 -17.21
C LEU A 92 20.77 -9.27 -18.29
N ALA A 93 21.71 -8.38 -18.62
CA ALA A 93 22.67 -8.66 -19.67
C ALA A 93 23.71 -9.71 -19.21
N PRO A 94 24.14 -10.63 -20.09
CA PRO A 94 25.17 -11.61 -19.78
C PRO A 94 26.49 -10.94 -19.37
N ALA A 95 27.18 -11.49 -18.38
CA ALA A 95 28.47 -10.98 -17.88
C ALA A 95 29.61 -11.05 -18.93
N THR A 96 29.38 -11.66 -20.09
CA THR A 96 30.37 -11.98 -21.12
C THR A 96 30.41 -10.96 -22.26
N LYS A 97 30.07 -9.69 -22.03
CA LYS A 97 30.18 -8.65 -23.07
C LYS A 97 31.65 -8.52 -23.50
N ARG A 98 31.97 -9.00 -24.70
CA ARG A 98 33.31 -8.89 -25.27
C ARG A 98 33.60 -7.42 -25.58
N ARG A 99 34.71 -6.90 -25.05
CA ARG A 99 35.23 -5.56 -25.36
C ARG A 99 35.49 -5.46 -26.88
N PRO A 100 35.00 -4.43 -27.58
CA PRO A 100 35.38 -4.19 -28.96
C PRO A 100 36.90 -4.04 -29.04
N ARG A 101 37.55 -4.89 -29.82
CA ARG A 101 38.97 -4.77 -30.13
C ARG A 101 39.09 -3.65 -31.17
N ASN A 102 39.91 -2.66 -30.88
CA ASN A 102 40.21 -1.55 -31.79
C ASN A 102 40.60 -2.09 -33.18
N SER A 103 39.86 -1.68 -34.20
CA SER A 103 40.22 -1.88 -35.60
C SER A 103 40.94 -0.61 -36.06
N THR A 104 42.27 -0.62 -36.00
CA THR A 104 43.08 0.36 -36.72
C THR A 104 43.23 -0.16 -38.16
N THR A 105 42.55 0.48 -39.11
CA THR A 105 42.78 0.26 -40.54
C THR A 105 43.78 1.32 -40.98
N GLY A 106 44.97 0.89 -41.41
CA GLY A 106 45.98 1.74 -42.05
C GLY A 106 45.72 1.90 -43.54
#